data_AF-A0A355AY24-F1
#
_entry.id   AF-A0A355AY24-F1
#
_cell.length_a   1.000
_cell.length_b   1.000
_cell.length_c   1.000
_cell.angle_alpha   90.00
_cell.angle_beta   90.00
_cell.angle_gamma   90.00
#
_symmetry.space_group_name_H-M   'P 1'
#
loop_
_entity.id
_entity.type
_entity.pdbx_description
1 polymer ?
#
loop_
_entity_poly.entity_id
_entity_poly.type
_entity_poly.pdbx_seq_one_letter_code
_entity_poly.pdbx_strand_id
1 'polypeptide(L)'
;MTRASVIQKIEQYFDQNHFFSDLSRRVSIPTESQIPERSVELHRYLQDEIAVELADMGFTFTIEQNPVAGGGPALIAQRKEDPAFATVLTYGHGDVVRGYDDQWRRGLNPWVLTREG
;
A
#
# COMPACT_ATOMS: atom_id res chain seq x y z
N MET A 1 -25.36 -4.06 -8.59
CA MET A 1 -24.88 -4.85 -7.42
C MET A 1 -25.80 -4.60 -6.23
N THR A 2 -26.04 -5.59 -5.39
CA THR A 2 -26.82 -5.43 -4.14
C THR A 2 -25.88 -5.30 -2.95
N ARG A 3 -26.31 -4.67 -1.85
CA ARG A 3 -25.54 -4.62 -0.59
C ARG A 3 -25.08 -6.00 -0.13
N ALA A 4 -25.99 -6.98 -0.17
CA ALA A 4 -25.67 -8.36 0.22
C ALA A 4 -24.57 -8.97 -0.66
N SER A 5 -24.62 -8.75 -1.99
CA SER A 5 -23.59 -9.26 -2.90
C SER A 5 -22.20 -8.63 -2.67
N VAL A 6 -22.14 -7.38 -2.21
CA VAL A 6 -20.87 -6.71 -1.90
C VAL A 6 -20.28 -7.24 -0.59
N ILE A 7 -21.11 -7.44 0.44
CA ILE A 7 -20.69 -8.04 1.72
C ILE A 7 -20.13 -9.45 1.49
N GLN A 8 -20.86 -10.29 0.76
CA GLN A 8 -20.41 -11.65 0.49
C GLN A 8 -19.06 -11.68 -0.27
N LYS A 9 -18.85 -10.75 -1.20
CA LYS A 9 -17.57 -10.64 -1.93
C LYS A 9 -16.41 -10.29 -1.02
N ILE A 10 -16.59 -9.33 -0.10
CA ILE A 10 -15.50 -8.95 0.81
C ILE A 10 -15.22 -10.07 1.82
N GLU A 11 -16.24 -10.75 2.35
CA GLU A 11 -16.06 -11.93 3.20
C GLU A 11 -15.23 -13.01 2.50
N GLN A 12 -15.59 -13.35 1.25
CA GLN A 12 -14.83 -14.31 0.44
C GLN A 12 -13.38 -13.88 0.19
N TYR A 13 -13.13 -12.58 -0.03
CA TYR A 13 -11.77 -12.06 -0.23
C TYR A 13 -10.88 -12.27 1.01
N PHE A 14 -11.44 -12.14 2.22
CA PHE A 14 -10.73 -12.48 3.45
C PHE A 14 -10.61 -13.99 3.66
N ASP A 15 -11.72 -14.73 3.54
CA ASP A 15 -11.78 -16.18 3.80
C ASP A 15 -10.88 -16.98 2.85
N GLN A 16 -10.67 -16.50 1.62
CA GLN A 16 -9.81 -17.12 0.62
C GLN A 16 -8.34 -16.67 0.71
N ASN A 17 -7.96 -15.95 1.77
CA ASN A 17 -6.61 -15.40 2.01
C ASN A 17 -6.14 -14.39 0.96
N HIS A 18 -7.00 -13.83 0.12
CA HIS A 18 -6.58 -12.83 -0.85
C HIS A 18 -6.04 -11.57 -0.14
N PHE A 19 -6.73 -11.09 0.89
CA PHE A 19 -6.23 -9.99 1.72
C PHE A 19 -4.86 -10.30 2.34
N PHE A 20 -4.68 -11.49 2.91
CA PHE A 20 -3.41 -11.88 3.52
C PHE A 20 -2.29 -11.95 2.48
N SER A 21 -2.58 -12.45 1.28
CA SER A 21 -1.63 -12.51 0.16
C SER A 21 -1.20 -11.10 -0.28
N ASP A 22 -2.16 -10.19 -0.45
CA ASP A 22 -1.88 -8.80 -0.84
C ASP A 22 -1.10 -8.07 0.24
N LEU A 23 -1.50 -8.21 1.50
CA LEU A 23 -0.77 -7.60 2.63
C LEU A 23 0.63 -8.18 2.77
N SER A 24 0.81 -9.50 2.61
CA SER A 24 2.12 -10.15 2.69
C SER A 24 3.07 -9.64 1.61
N ARG A 25 2.59 -9.52 0.36
CA ARG A 25 3.35 -8.94 -0.75
C ARG A 25 3.78 -7.51 -0.44
N ARG A 26 2.86 -6.67 0.06
CA ARG A 26 3.13 -5.27 0.46
C ARG A 26 4.15 -5.17 1.58
N VAL A 27 3.99 -5.97 2.63
CA VAL A 27 4.91 -6.02 3.78
C VAL A 27 6.30 -6.48 3.39
N SER A 28 6.44 -7.30 2.35
CA SER A 28 7.75 -7.79 1.90
C SER A 28 8.64 -6.73 1.23
N ILE A 29 8.12 -5.51 1.00
CA ILE A 29 8.85 -4.42 0.37
C ILE A 29 9.41 -3.49 1.47
N PRO A 30 10.75 -3.44 1.67
CA PRO A 30 11.34 -2.71 2.80
C PRO A 30 11.42 -1.20 2.52
N THR A 31 10.32 -0.48 2.72
CA THR A 31 10.18 0.96 2.44
C THR A 31 10.68 1.87 3.57
N GLU A 32 11.81 1.51 4.20
CA GLU A 32 12.32 2.20 5.39
C GLU A 32 12.77 3.64 5.09
N SER A 33 12.01 4.67 5.50
CA SER A 33 12.31 6.07 5.13
C SER A 33 13.58 6.64 5.78
N GLN A 34 14.08 5.99 6.82
CA GLN A 34 15.32 6.36 7.51
C GLN A 34 16.59 5.86 6.81
N ILE A 35 16.45 5.10 5.72
CA ILE A 35 17.56 4.51 4.95
C ILE A 35 17.47 5.08 3.52
N PRO A 36 18.33 6.03 3.12
CA PRO A 36 18.25 6.69 1.81
C PRO A 36 18.21 5.73 0.62
N GLU A 37 18.89 4.59 0.72
CA GLU A 37 18.94 3.55 -0.30
C GLU A 37 17.58 2.87 -0.52
N ARG A 38 16.67 2.91 0.48
CA ARG A 38 15.31 2.37 0.38
C ARG A 38 14.34 3.31 -0.33
N SER A 39 14.77 4.49 -0.75
CA SER A 39 13.97 5.37 -1.62
C SER A 39 13.49 4.67 -2.90
N VAL A 40 14.33 3.78 -3.46
CA VAL A 40 13.98 2.94 -4.62
C VAL A 40 12.87 1.94 -4.27
N GLU A 41 12.90 1.37 -3.07
CA GLU A 41 11.87 0.44 -2.59
C GLU A 41 10.54 1.14 -2.33
N LEU A 42 10.56 2.35 -1.75
CA LEU A 42 9.36 3.17 -1.60
C LEU A 42 8.77 3.55 -2.96
N HIS A 43 9.61 3.90 -3.93
CA HIS A 43 9.14 4.16 -5.29
C HIS A 43 8.51 2.91 -5.93
N ARG A 44 9.16 1.75 -5.79
CA ARG A 44 8.64 0.45 -6.23
C ARG A 44 7.29 0.13 -5.59
N TYR A 45 7.16 0.33 -4.29
CA TYR A 45 5.89 0.15 -3.57
C TYR A 45 4.79 1.04 -4.14
N LEU A 46 5.05 2.33 -4.32
CA LEU A 46 4.05 3.25 -4.88
C LEU A 46 3.65 2.84 -6.30
N GLN A 47 4.62 2.49 -7.15
CA GLN A 47 4.36 2.18 -8.55
C GLN A 47 3.71 0.81 -8.75
N ASP A 48 4.27 -0.24 -8.16
CA ASP A 48 3.93 -1.62 -8.49
C ASP A 48 2.82 -2.17 -7.59
N GLU A 49 2.60 -1.60 -6.39
CA GLU A 49 1.54 -2.01 -5.47
C GLU A 49 0.34 -1.07 -5.47
N ILE A 50 0.57 0.21 -5.17
CA ILE A 50 -0.51 1.16 -4.90
C ILE A 50 -1.10 1.71 -6.19
N ALA A 51 -0.24 2.12 -7.13
CA ALA A 51 -0.70 2.71 -8.37
C ALA A 51 -1.47 1.71 -9.26
N VAL A 52 -1.03 0.44 -9.30
CA VAL A 52 -1.71 -0.63 -10.02
C VAL A 52 -3.12 -0.84 -9.47
N GLU A 53 -3.29 -0.98 -8.16
CA GLU A 53 -4.61 -1.17 -7.55
C GLU A 53 -5.54 0.05 -7.78
N LEU A 54 -5.00 1.26 -7.69
CA LEU A 54 -5.74 2.49 -8.00
C LEU A 54 -6.16 2.55 -9.47
N ALA A 55 -5.26 2.19 -10.39
CA ALA A 55 -5.55 2.15 -11.82
C ALA A 55 -6.64 1.12 -12.16
N ASP A 56 -6.61 -0.06 -11.54
CA ASP A 56 -7.66 -1.09 -11.67
C ASP A 56 -9.03 -0.59 -11.18
N MET A 57 -9.03 0.32 -10.19
CA MET A 57 -10.23 1.03 -9.73
C MET A 57 -10.61 2.22 -10.63
N GLY A 58 -9.89 2.50 -11.72
CA GLY A 58 -10.19 3.58 -12.66
C GLY A 58 -9.67 4.95 -12.23
N PHE A 59 -8.68 5.01 -11.33
CA PHE A 59 -7.94 6.24 -11.06
C PHE A 59 -6.88 6.49 -12.12
N THR A 60 -6.61 7.76 -12.38
CA THR A 60 -5.35 8.20 -12.99
C THR A 60 -4.40 8.64 -11.89
N PHE A 61 -3.09 8.43 -12.06
CA PHE A 61 -2.10 8.77 -11.03
C PHE A 61 -0.83 9.37 -11.63
N THR A 62 -0.12 10.15 -10.81
CA THR A 62 1.29 10.52 -11.03
C THR A 62 2.09 10.26 -9.76
N ILE A 63 3.37 9.93 -9.92
CA ILE A 63 4.32 9.82 -8.81
C ILE A 63 5.29 10.99 -8.92
N GLU A 64 5.15 11.95 -8.02
CA GLU A 64 5.94 13.17 -7.97
C GLU A 64 7.17 13.00 -7.08
N GLN A 65 8.30 13.54 -7.52
CA GLN A 65 9.50 13.62 -6.70
C GLN A 65 9.33 14.69 -5.63
N ASN A 66 9.90 14.44 -4.44
CA ASN A 66 9.85 15.43 -3.38
C ASN A 66 10.78 16.61 -3.71
N PRO A 67 10.31 17.88 -3.65
CA PRO A 67 11.18 19.03 -3.84
C PRO A 67 12.18 19.21 -2.68
N VAL A 68 11.93 18.60 -1.52
CA VAL A 68 12.84 18.61 -0.38
C VAL A 68 13.85 17.48 -0.53
N ALA A 69 15.15 17.82 -0.50
CA ALA A 69 16.22 16.83 -0.57
C ALA A 69 16.09 15.78 0.55
N GLY A 70 16.13 14.51 0.17
CA GLY A 70 15.95 13.37 1.08
C GLY A 70 14.49 13.05 1.42
N GLY A 71 13.52 13.82 0.93
CA GLY A 71 12.10 13.51 1.06
C GLY A 71 11.67 12.38 0.12
N GLY A 72 10.78 11.50 0.59
CA GLY A 72 10.21 10.42 -0.22
C GLY A 72 9.22 10.92 -1.30
N PRO A 73 9.05 10.17 -2.40
CA PRO A 73 8.11 10.50 -3.46
C PRO A 73 6.65 10.50 -2.96
N ALA A 74 5.78 11.19 -3.68
CA ALA A 74 4.34 11.24 -3.41
C ALA A 74 3.55 10.72 -4.60
N LEU A 75 2.65 9.76 -4.36
CA LEU A 75 1.67 9.32 -5.36
C LEU A 75 0.40 10.17 -5.21
N ILE A 76 0.01 10.85 -6.29
CA ILE A 76 -1.23 11.61 -6.37
C ILE A 76 -2.14 10.89 -7.34
N ALA A 77 -3.30 10.43 -6.87
CA ALA A 77 -4.29 9.75 -7.69
C ALA A 77 -5.64 10.46 -7.65
N GLN A 78 -6.33 10.48 -8.78
CA GLN A 78 -7.65 11.06 -8.91
C GLN A 78 -8.58 10.19 -9.76
N ARG A 79 -9.83 10.09 -9.32
CA ARG A 79 -10.96 9.53 -10.08
C ARG A 79 -12.11 10.51 -9.96
N LYS A 80 -12.67 10.93 -11.11
CA LYS A 80 -13.84 11.79 -11.17
C LYS A 80 -15.04 10.96 -11.64
N GLU A 81 -15.96 10.70 -10.72
CA GLU A 81 -17.20 9.96 -11.02
C GLU A 81 -18.30 10.89 -11.52
N ASP A 82 -18.60 11.95 -10.76
CA ASP A 82 -19.58 12.97 -11.10
C ASP A 82 -19.14 14.34 -10.52
N PRO A 83 -19.08 15.43 -11.32
CA PRO A 83 -18.77 16.77 -10.80
C PRO A 83 -19.72 17.29 -9.71
N ALA A 84 -20.93 16.75 -9.59
CA ALA A 84 -21.90 17.13 -8.58
C ALA A 84 -21.73 16.38 -7.24
N PHE A 85 -20.93 15.32 -7.21
CA PHE A 85 -20.67 14.57 -5.99
C PHE A 85 -19.66 15.30 -5.09
N ALA A 86 -19.74 15.01 -3.79
CA ALA A 86 -18.75 15.48 -2.83
C ALA A 86 -17.39 14.85 -3.16
N THR A 87 -16.34 15.68 -3.19
CA THR A 87 -14.97 15.20 -3.33
C THR A 87 -14.50 14.59 -2.02
N VAL A 88 -13.97 13.36 -2.06
CA VAL A 88 -13.34 12.70 -0.92
C VAL A 88 -11.83 12.74 -1.13
N LEU A 89 -11.09 13.26 -0.15
CA LEU A 89 -9.64 13.22 -0.12
C LEU A 89 -9.18 12.17 0.90
N THR A 90 -8.36 11.22 0.45
CA THR A 90 -7.69 10.25 1.32
C THR A 90 -6.20 10.57 1.38
N TYR A 91 -5.59 10.35 2.54
CA TYR A 91 -4.15 10.48 2.76
C TYR A 91 -3.66 9.21 3.44
N GLY A 92 -2.50 8.72 3.00
CA GLY A 92 -1.79 7.60 3.59
C GLY A 92 -0.30 7.70 3.28
N HIS A 93 0.51 6.86 3.94
CA HIS A 93 1.94 6.78 3.71
C HIS A 93 2.33 5.32 3.44
N GLY A 94 3.30 5.12 2.54
CA GLY A 94 3.79 3.79 2.14
C GLY A 94 5.14 3.43 2.75
N ASP A 95 5.77 4.38 3.45
CA ASP A 95 7.04 4.18 4.13
C ASP A 95 6.84 3.66 5.56
N VAL A 96 7.87 3.01 6.07
CA VAL A 96 7.93 2.51 7.43
C VAL A 96 9.20 2.97 8.13
N VAL A 97 9.22 2.80 9.45
CA VAL A 97 10.47 2.87 10.23
C VAL A 97 11.37 1.69 9.87
N ARG A 98 12.61 1.69 10.39
CA ARG A 98 13.53 0.56 10.21
C ARG A 98 12.90 -0.78 10.60
N GLY A 99 13.23 -1.84 9.86
CA GLY A 99 12.75 -3.19 10.12
C GLY A 99 13.28 -3.77 11.43
N TYR A 100 14.47 -3.36 11.87
CA TYR A 100 15.18 -3.93 13.03
C TYR A 100 15.30 -5.46 12.95
N ASP A 101 15.72 -5.98 11.79
CA ASP A 101 15.72 -7.40 11.42
C ASP A 101 16.26 -8.33 12.53
N ASP A 102 17.29 -7.90 13.26
CA ASP A 102 17.94 -8.68 14.32
C ASP A 102 17.24 -8.63 15.70
N GLN A 103 16.19 -7.80 15.86
CA GLN A 103 15.52 -7.57 17.15
C GLN A 103 14.15 -8.24 17.24
N TRP A 104 13.73 -8.95 16.20
CA TRP A 104 12.48 -9.70 16.22
C TRP A 104 12.59 -10.96 17.07
N ARG A 105 11.46 -11.35 17.66
CA ARG A 105 11.34 -12.64 18.35
C ARG A 105 11.75 -13.76 17.37
N ARG A 106 12.50 -14.75 17.88
CA ARG A 106 12.95 -15.91 17.10
C ARG A 106 11.83 -16.50 16.24
N GLY A 107 12.11 -16.65 14.94
CA GLY A 107 11.17 -17.20 13.96
C GLY A 107 10.33 -16.15 13.23
N LEU A 108 10.41 -14.88 13.61
CA LEU A 108 9.77 -13.76 12.90
C LEU A 108 10.79 -12.95 12.10
N ASN A 109 10.30 -12.29 11.06
CA ASN A 109 11.05 -11.34 10.24
C ASN A 109 10.12 -10.14 9.91
N PRO A 110 10.63 -8.89 9.96
CA PRO A 110 9.82 -7.69 9.71
C PRO A 110 9.17 -7.65 8.32
N TRP A 111 9.78 -8.34 7.35
CA TRP A 111 9.39 -8.36 5.94
C TRP A 111 8.64 -9.64 5.56
N VAL A 112 8.29 -10.48 6.54
CA VAL A 112 7.49 -11.70 6.32
C VAL A 112 6.28 -11.67 7.24
N LEU A 113 5.11 -11.42 6.64
CA LEU A 113 3.85 -11.45 7.37
C LEU A 113 3.60 -12.86 7.92
N THR A 114 3.53 -12.98 9.24
CA THR A 114 3.32 -14.25 9.94
C THR A 114 1.99 -14.21 10.68
N ARG A 115 1.11 -15.19 10.44
CA ARG A 115 -0.15 -15.34 11.17
C ARG A 115 0.06 -16.26 12.36
N GLU A 116 -0.18 -15.74 13.56
CA GLU A 116 -0.22 -16.52 14.80
C GLU A 116 -1.56 -16.27 15.51
N GLY A 117 -2.26 -17.34 15.88
CA GLY A 117 -3.62 -17.29 16.45
C GLY A 117 -4.49 -18.42 15.92
#